data_AF-A0A844WU56-F1
#
_entry.id   AF-A0A844WU56-F1
#
_cell.length_a   1.000
_cell.length_b   1.000
_cell.length_c   1.000
_cell.angle_alpha   90.00
_cell.angle_beta   90.00
_cell.angle_gamma   90.00
#
_symmetry.space_group_name_H-M   'P 1'
#
loop_
_entity.id
_entity.type
_entity.pdbx_description
1 polymer ?
#
loop_
_entity_poly.entity_id
_entity_poly.type
_entity_poly.pdbx_seq_one_letter_code
_entity_poly.pdbx_strand_id
1 'polypeptide(L)'
;ICGGSYIKISSEGIELGTQDNIYLKCNVLQKMGGAILNYDPIDVPALFTEQDMQEGITLELKTEDGYPIPMTKYVVRFKNGELRQGKLDREGRVVLKNVPLGIEYAYAYPDQDDILAKANAQRLHKAIEVGNANAIIDYLSYAEEIVAKTSEVYKQIYHEDLAKTLKKSIGPYNNHKNLIDYLLDRADLKNNKK
;
A
#
# COMPACT_ATOMS: atom_id res chain seq x y z
N ILE A 1 0.37 -0.18 -41.76
CA ILE A 1 0.54 -1.66 -41.75
C ILE A 1 1.04 -2.05 -43.13
N CYS A 2 2.07 -2.90 -43.22
CA CYS A 2 2.60 -3.44 -44.48
C CYS A 2 3.11 -4.86 -44.23
N GLY A 3 2.57 -5.85 -44.94
CA GLY A 3 2.99 -7.25 -44.82
C GLY A 3 2.94 -7.79 -43.39
N GLY A 4 1.90 -7.45 -42.62
CA GLY A 4 1.76 -7.86 -41.21
C GLY A 4 2.61 -7.05 -40.21
N SER A 5 3.55 -6.23 -40.69
CA SER A 5 4.33 -5.32 -39.85
C SER A 5 3.60 -3.98 -39.63
N TYR A 6 3.73 -3.41 -38.44
CA TYR A 6 3.10 -2.14 -38.08
C TYR A 6 3.87 -1.34 -37.03
N ILE A 7 3.60 -0.04 -37.05
CA ILE A 7 3.96 0.91 -36.00
C ILE A 7 2.64 1.51 -35.53
N LYS A 8 2.36 1.43 -34.24
CA LYS A 8 1.20 2.04 -33.61
C LYS A 8 1.68 3.06 -32.58
N ILE A 9 1.10 4.25 -32.63
CA ILE A 9 1.35 5.34 -31.68
C ILE A 9 0.00 5.66 -31.02
N SER A 10 -0.04 5.63 -29.70
CA SER A 10 -1.24 5.93 -28.90
C SER A 10 -0.86 6.72 -27.64
N SER A 11 -1.85 7.07 -26.84
CA SER A 11 -1.64 7.63 -25.50
C SER A 11 -0.88 6.69 -24.55
N GLU A 12 -0.85 5.39 -24.85
CA GLU A 12 -0.14 4.38 -24.05
C GLU A 12 1.31 4.19 -24.50
N GLY A 13 1.71 4.76 -25.65
CA GLY A 13 3.09 4.75 -26.14
C GLY A 13 3.25 4.32 -27.59
N ILE A 14 4.41 3.72 -27.89
CA ILE A 14 4.80 3.25 -29.22
C ILE A 14 4.89 1.72 -29.20
N GLU A 15 4.21 1.09 -30.14
CA GLU A 15 4.23 -0.35 -30.35
C GLU A 15 4.76 -0.67 -31.76
N LEU A 16 5.76 -1.54 -31.85
CA LEU A 16 6.35 -2.03 -33.09
C LEU A 16 6.03 -3.53 -33.21
N GLY A 17 5.20 -3.90 -34.18
CA GLY A 17 4.80 -5.29 -34.42
C GLY A 17 5.25 -5.81 -35.77
N THR A 18 5.69 -7.05 -35.83
CA THR A 18 6.00 -7.80 -37.06
C THR A 18 5.94 -9.30 -36.77
N GLN A 19 5.77 -10.12 -37.80
CA GLN A 19 5.82 -11.57 -37.70
C GLN A 19 7.25 -12.10 -37.51
N ASP A 20 8.24 -11.35 -37.98
CA ASP A 20 9.66 -11.71 -37.95
C ASP A 20 10.47 -10.84 -36.96
N ASN A 21 11.79 -10.79 -37.12
CA ASN A 21 12.68 -10.01 -36.26
C ASN A 21 12.61 -8.49 -36.55
N ILE A 22 12.67 -7.70 -35.49
CA ILE A 22 12.92 -6.25 -35.57
C ILE A 22 14.44 -6.03 -35.57
N TYR A 23 14.96 -5.41 -36.63
CA TYR A 23 16.37 -5.04 -36.73
C TYR A 23 16.57 -3.56 -36.43
N LEU A 24 17.25 -3.24 -35.33
CA LEU A 24 17.65 -1.88 -34.96
C LEU A 24 19.10 -1.64 -35.38
N LYS A 25 19.30 -1.00 -36.54
CA LYS A 25 20.64 -0.62 -37.03
C LYS A 25 21.03 0.75 -36.49
N CYS A 26 21.65 0.77 -35.32
CA CYS A 26 22.10 2.00 -34.66
C CYS A 26 23.47 1.81 -34.01
N ASN A 27 24.23 2.89 -33.85
CA ASN A 27 25.56 2.85 -33.22
C ASN A 27 25.47 2.74 -31.69
N VAL A 28 24.38 3.25 -31.10
CA VAL A 28 24.08 3.18 -29.66
C VAL A 28 22.59 2.89 -29.49
N LEU A 29 22.26 1.84 -28.73
CA LEU A 29 20.90 1.55 -28.26
C LEU A 29 20.91 1.63 -26.73
N GLN A 30 20.23 2.62 -26.17
CA GLN A 30 20.04 2.72 -24.72
C GLN A 30 18.69 2.12 -24.33
N LYS A 31 18.71 0.89 -23.80
CA LYS A 31 17.55 0.29 -23.14
C LYS A 31 17.51 0.78 -21.69
N MET A 32 16.57 1.64 -21.35
CA MET A 32 16.21 1.85 -19.95
C MET A 32 15.61 0.52 -19.46
N GLY A 33 16.25 -0.14 -18.50
CA GLY A 33 15.67 -1.31 -17.84
C GLY A 33 14.30 -0.95 -17.26
N GLY A 34 13.47 -1.97 -16.93
CA GLY A 34 12.28 -1.70 -16.13
C GLY A 34 12.70 -0.93 -14.87
N ALA A 35 11.88 0.03 -14.42
CA ALA A 35 12.19 0.80 -13.21
C ALA A 35 12.46 -0.18 -12.05
N ILE A 36 13.72 -0.31 -11.65
CA ILE A 36 14.11 -1.06 -10.46
C ILE A 36 14.15 -0.02 -9.35
N LEU A 37 13.19 -0.08 -8.46
CA LEU A 37 13.27 0.66 -7.21
C LEU A 37 14.35 -0.01 -6.36
N ASN A 38 15.50 0.66 -6.23
CA ASN A 38 16.55 0.28 -5.29
C ASN A 38 16.07 0.64 -3.88
N TYR A 39 15.56 -0.34 -3.16
CA TYR A 39 15.39 -0.21 -1.71
C TYR A 39 16.64 -0.76 -1.06
N ASP A 40 17.25 0.03 -0.19
CA ASP A 40 18.25 -0.48 0.73
C ASP A 40 17.55 -1.47 1.67
N PRO A 41 17.85 -2.77 1.59
CA PRO A 41 17.30 -3.73 2.53
C PRO A 41 17.68 -3.30 3.94
N ILE A 42 16.73 -3.36 4.87
CA ILE A 42 17.05 -3.27 6.29
C ILE A 42 17.82 -4.56 6.60
N ASP A 43 19.13 -4.40 6.76
CA ASP A 43 20.01 -5.48 7.16
C ASP A 43 19.70 -5.75 8.64
N VAL A 44 19.02 -6.86 8.91
CA VAL A 44 18.75 -7.29 10.27
C VAL A 44 19.77 -8.38 10.57
N PRO A 45 20.87 -8.05 11.28
CA PRO A 45 21.89 -9.03 11.63
C PRO A 45 21.37 -9.91 12.76
N ALA A 46 20.43 -10.81 12.45
CA ALA A 46 19.91 -11.80 13.37
C ALA A 46 20.02 -13.18 12.74
N LEU A 47 20.83 -14.04 13.36
CA LEU A 47 20.76 -15.48 13.11
C LEU A 47 19.50 -16.01 13.79
N PHE A 48 18.66 -16.73 13.05
CA PHE A 48 17.46 -17.35 13.63
C PHE A 48 17.84 -18.39 14.69
N THR A 49 17.13 -18.36 15.80
CA THR A 49 17.19 -19.38 16.86
C THR A 49 16.41 -20.63 16.45
N GLU A 50 16.64 -21.76 17.13
CA GLU A 50 15.81 -22.97 16.92
C GLU A 50 14.33 -22.74 17.27
N GLN A 51 14.02 -21.73 18.08
CA GLN A 51 12.64 -21.37 18.43
C GLN A 51 11.94 -20.61 17.27
N ASP A 52 12.67 -19.75 16.56
CA ASP A 52 12.19 -19.08 15.34
C ASP A 52 11.87 -20.09 14.22
N MET A 53 12.48 -21.28 14.24
CA MET A 53 12.14 -22.36 13.29
C MET A 53 10.73 -22.93 13.51
N GLN A 54 10.28 -23.03 14.75
CA GLN A 54 8.97 -23.61 15.08
C GLN A 54 7.85 -22.58 14.95
N GLU A 55 8.13 -21.33 15.33
CA GLU A 55 7.13 -20.26 15.41
C GLU A 55 7.06 -19.40 14.12
N GLY A 56 8.16 -19.33 13.37
CA GLY A 56 8.33 -18.46 12.20
C GLY A 56 8.77 -17.05 12.58
N ILE A 57 9.20 -16.26 11.59
CA ILE A 57 9.62 -14.87 11.81
C ILE A 57 8.43 -13.95 11.65
N THR A 58 8.21 -13.05 12.60
CA THR A 58 7.22 -11.99 12.43
C THR A 58 7.90 -10.73 11.91
N LEU A 59 7.49 -10.28 10.72
CA LEU A 59 7.76 -8.92 10.29
C LEU A 59 6.57 -8.05 10.72
N GLU A 60 6.87 -6.91 11.32
CA GLU A 60 5.87 -5.94 11.74
C GLU A 60 6.23 -4.56 11.21
N LEU A 61 5.23 -3.80 10.78
CA LEU A 61 5.35 -2.42 10.37
C LEU A 61 4.28 -1.57 11.03
N LYS A 62 4.72 -0.61 11.83
CA LYS A 62 3.90 0.36 12.55
C LYS A 62 4.46 1.77 12.37
N THR A 63 3.59 2.77 12.51
CA THR A 63 4.00 4.16 12.70
C THR A 63 4.69 4.34 14.06
N GLU A 64 5.36 5.47 14.25
CA GLU A 64 6.09 5.77 15.50
C GLU A 64 5.21 5.73 16.76
N ASP A 65 3.95 6.16 16.65
CA ASP A 65 2.92 6.09 17.69
C ASP A 65 2.19 4.72 17.77
N GLY A 66 2.70 3.70 17.07
CA GLY A 66 2.31 2.30 17.25
C GLY A 66 1.13 1.81 16.40
N TYR A 67 0.60 2.60 15.47
CA TYR A 67 -0.48 2.15 14.59
C TYR A 67 0.04 1.27 13.44
N PRO A 68 -0.60 0.13 13.16
CA PRO A 68 -0.13 -0.77 12.12
C PRO A 68 -0.35 -0.19 10.71
N ILE A 69 0.54 -0.57 9.78
CA ILE A 69 0.52 -0.12 8.38
C ILE A 69 0.15 -1.31 7.48
N PRO A 70 -1.15 -1.55 7.23
CA PRO A 70 -1.64 -2.75 6.56
C PRO A 70 -1.38 -2.75 5.06
N MET A 71 -1.47 -3.94 4.45
CA MET A 71 -1.35 -4.16 2.99
C MET A 71 -0.03 -3.70 2.35
N THR A 72 0.94 -3.27 3.16
CA THR A 72 2.27 -2.88 2.70
C THR A 72 2.97 -4.09 2.12
N LYS A 73 3.56 -3.93 0.93
CA LYS A 73 4.36 -5.00 0.33
C LYS A 73 5.62 -5.19 1.16
N TYR A 74 6.03 -6.45 1.35
CA TYR A 74 7.30 -6.79 1.93
C TYR A 74 8.10 -7.68 0.98
N VAL A 75 9.42 -7.62 1.10
CA VAL A 75 10.35 -8.52 0.44
C VAL A 75 11.39 -8.96 1.47
N VAL A 76 11.67 -10.26 1.52
CA VAL A 76 12.73 -10.87 2.33
C VAL A 76 13.69 -11.60 1.42
N ARG A 77 14.97 -11.32 1.59
CA ARG A 77 16.06 -11.99 0.89
C ARG A 77 16.92 -12.72 1.90
N PHE A 78 17.04 -14.03 1.74
CA PHE A 78 17.95 -14.86 2.53
C PHE A 78 19.31 -14.94 1.82
N LYS A 79 20.40 -15.11 2.59
CA LYS A 79 21.77 -15.20 2.07
C LYS A 79 22.00 -16.38 1.11
N ASN A 80 21.20 -17.44 1.22
CA ASN A 80 21.20 -18.56 0.29
C ASN A 80 20.59 -18.22 -1.09
N GLY A 81 20.09 -17.00 -1.29
CA GLY A 81 19.45 -16.53 -2.52
C GLY A 81 17.94 -16.71 -2.57
N GLU A 82 17.32 -17.34 -1.56
CA GLU A 82 15.86 -17.45 -1.47
C GLU A 82 15.22 -16.06 -1.30
N LEU A 83 14.14 -15.83 -2.03
CA LEU A 83 13.36 -14.58 -2.00
C LEU A 83 11.92 -14.90 -1.61
N ARG A 84 11.40 -14.19 -0.61
CA ARG A 84 9.97 -14.23 -0.22
C ARG A 84 9.38 -12.85 -0.31
N GLN A 85 8.14 -12.77 -0.78
CA GLN A 85 7.44 -11.51 -0.91
C GLN A 85 5.94 -11.69 -0.69
N GLY A 86 5.28 -10.62 -0.29
CA GLY A 86 3.85 -10.63 -0.02
C GLY A 86 3.36 -9.27 0.43
N LYS A 87 2.23 -9.25 1.14
CA LYS A 87 1.68 -8.07 1.79
C LYS A 87 1.46 -8.34 3.26
N LEU A 88 1.63 -7.32 4.09
CA LEU A 88 1.27 -7.36 5.50
C LEU A 88 -0.26 -7.49 5.66
N ASP A 89 -0.67 -8.13 6.74
CA ASP A 89 -2.06 -8.23 7.15
C ASP A 89 -2.61 -6.89 7.67
N ARG A 90 -3.86 -6.90 8.16
CA ARG A 90 -4.52 -5.70 8.70
C ARG A 90 -3.85 -5.14 9.96
N GLU A 91 -3.12 -5.98 10.71
CA GLU A 91 -2.36 -5.55 11.87
C GLU A 91 -0.91 -5.20 11.50
N GLY A 92 -0.61 -5.00 10.20
CA GLY A 92 0.72 -4.62 9.75
C GLY A 92 1.75 -5.71 10.02
N ARG A 93 1.32 -6.99 10.01
CA ARG A 93 2.19 -8.13 10.32
C ARG A 93 2.20 -9.17 9.21
N VAL A 94 3.27 -9.94 9.18
CA VAL A 94 3.30 -11.23 8.48
C VAL A 94 4.17 -12.21 9.25
N VAL A 95 3.74 -13.46 9.31
CA VAL A 95 4.53 -14.55 9.89
C VAL A 95 5.10 -15.41 8.75
N LEU A 96 6.42 -15.41 8.61
CA LEU A 96 7.15 -16.22 7.66
C LEU A 96 7.48 -17.57 8.31
N LYS A 97 6.69 -18.59 7.95
CA LYS A 97 6.91 -19.97 8.40
C LYS A 97 7.97 -20.68 7.54
N ASN A 98 8.54 -21.78 8.05
CA ASN A 98 9.53 -22.60 7.34
C ASN A 98 10.77 -21.81 6.89
N VAL A 99 11.29 -20.93 7.74
CA VAL A 99 12.45 -20.11 7.40
C VAL A 99 13.74 -20.93 7.48
N PRO A 100 14.73 -20.72 6.59
CA PRO A 100 15.98 -21.49 6.62
C PRO A 100 16.78 -21.27 7.91
N LEU A 101 17.21 -22.36 8.56
CA LEU A 101 17.95 -22.31 9.82
C LEU A 101 19.35 -21.70 9.66
N GLY A 102 19.71 -20.79 10.56
CA GLY A 102 21.07 -20.24 10.64
C GLY A 102 21.49 -19.41 9.42
N ILE A 103 20.53 -18.94 8.63
CA ILE A 103 20.79 -18.13 7.42
C ILE A 103 20.47 -16.68 7.71
N GLU A 104 21.46 -15.81 7.48
CA GLU A 104 21.26 -14.36 7.49
C GLU A 104 20.22 -13.93 6.45
N TYR A 105 19.49 -12.87 6.75
CA TYR A 105 18.44 -12.34 5.89
C TYR A 105 18.38 -10.82 6.00
N ALA A 106 17.83 -10.20 4.97
CA ALA A 106 17.46 -8.81 4.99
C ALA A 106 16.02 -8.67 4.47
N TYR A 107 15.31 -7.65 4.93
CA TYR A 107 13.97 -7.36 4.41
C TYR A 107 13.78 -5.88 4.10
N ALA A 108 12.82 -5.60 3.23
CA ALA A 108 12.44 -4.25 2.87
C ALA A 108 10.92 -4.16 2.70
N TYR A 109 10.41 -2.96 2.92
CA TYR A 109 9.04 -2.58 2.56
C TYR A 109 9.13 -1.68 1.33
N PRO A 110 9.14 -2.25 0.10
CA PRO A 110 9.32 -1.46 -1.11
C PRO A 110 8.18 -0.44 -1.29
N ASP A 111 6.96 -0.82 -0.96
CA ASP A 111 5.81 0.06 -1.14
C ASP A 111 5.65 1.01 0.05
N GLN A 112 6.55 2.00 0.15
CA GLN A 112 6.47 3.10 1.13
C GLN A 112 5.50 4.21 0.72
N ASP A 113 5.03 4.16 -0.52
CA ASP A 113 3.97 5.02 -0.96
C ASP A 113 2.72 4.72 -0.12
N ASP A 114 2.07 5.80 0.28
CA ASP A 114 0.79 5.77 0.97
C ASP A 114 0.86 5.20 2.40
N ILE A 115 2.04 5.07 3.02
CA ILE A 115 2.20 4.64 4.42
C ILE A 115 1.27 5.45 5.34
N LEU A 116 1.32 6.79 5.22
CA LEU A 116 0.47 7.67 6.02
C LEU A 116 -1.01 7.40 5.76
N ALA A 117 -1.40 7.16 4.51
CA ALA A 117 -2.77 6.90 4.14
C ALA A 117 -3.28 5.55 4.67
N LYS A 118 -2.45 4.49 4.60
CA LYS A 118 -2.69 3.16 5.15
C LYS A 118 -2.83 3.21 6.68
N ALA A 119 -1.93 3.92 7.35
CA ALA A 119 -1.98 4.13 8.80
C ALA A 119 -3.24 4.90 9.23
N ASN A 120 -3.55 6.00 8.54
CA ASN A 120 -4.74 6.80 8.83
C ASN A 120 -6.03 6.00 8.59
N ALA A 121 -6.11 5.20 7.52
CA ALA A 121 -7.27 4.35 7.26
C ALA A 121 -7.51 3.38 8.43
N GLN A 122 -6.44 2.77 8.95
CA GLN A 122 -6.51 1.87 10.09
C GLN A 122 -6.91 2.60 11.39
N ARG A 123 -6.33 3.77 11.65
CA ARG A 123 -6.70 4.63 12.80
C ARG A 123 -8.17 4.98 12.76
N LEU A 124 -8.64 5.41 11.59
CA LEU A 124 -9.99 5.86 11.38
C LEU A 124 -10.99 4.71 11.55
N HIS A 125 -10.67 3.53 11.02
CA HIS A 125 -11.49 2.34 11.23
C HIS A 125 -11.64 2.00 12.72
N LYS A 126 -10.53 1.95 13.46
CA LYS A 126 -10.55 1.71 14.91
C LYS A 126 -11.37 2.78 15.63
N ALA A 127 -11.20 4.05 15.28
CA ALA A 127 -11.97 5.16 15.85
C ALA A 127 -13.48 5.03 15.57
N ILE A 128 -13.85 4.59 14.37
CA ILE A 128 -15.24 4.31 13.98
C ILE A 128 -15.82 3.16 14.81
N GLU A 129 -15.10 2.05 14.94
CA GLU A 129 -15.55 0.87 15.68
C GLU A 129 -15.83 1.16 17.15
N VAL A 130 -14.98 1.99 17.79
CA VAL A 130 -15.13 2.37 19.20
C VAL A 130 -15.96 3.64 19.41
N GLY A 131 -16.46 4.27 18.34
CA GLY A 131 -17.27 5.50 18.41
C GLY A 131 -16.51 6.74 18.89
N ASN A 132 -15.19 6.83 18.67
CA ASN A 132 -14.38 7.97 19.07
C ASN A 132 -14.55 9.16 18.11
N ALA A 133 -15.55 9.99 18.39
CA ALA A 133 -15.88 11.15 17.55
C ALA A 133 -14.75 12.18 17.44
N ASN A 134 -13.97 12.41 18.50
CA ASN A 134 -12.87 13.39 18.47
C ASN A 134 -11.78 12.97 17.49
N ALA A 135 -11.34 11.71 17.54
CA ALA A 135 -10.33 11.20 16.61
C ALA A 135 -10.79 11.29 15.15
N ILE A 136 -12.08 11.07 14.90
CA ILE A 136 -12.68 11.21 13.57
C ILE A 136 -12.67 12.69 13.12
N ILE A 137 -13.07 13.62 13.99
CA ILE A 137 -13.09 15.06 13.69
C ILE A 137 -11.67 15.59 13.46
N ASP A 138 -10.70 15.17 14.27
CA ASP A 138 -9.29 15.55 14.14
C ASP A 138 -8.75 15.11 12.77
N TYR A 139 -9.02 13.87 12.37
CA TYR A 139 -8.65 13.37 11.05
C TYR A 139 -9.31 14.16 9.91
N LEU A 140 -10.61 14.45 10.00
CA LEU A 140 -11.33 15.24 8.99
C LEU A 140 -10.83 16.70 8.91
N SER A 141 -10.04 17.14 9.88
CA SER A 141 -9.41 18.45 9.88
C SER A 141 -8.06 18.48 9.14
N TYR A 142 -7.55 17.33 8.68
CA TYR A 142 -6.36 17.25 7.84
C TYR A 142 -6.58 17.87 6.45
N ALA A 143 -5.48 18.08 5.71
CA ALA A 143 -5.54 18.58 4.34
C ALA A 143 -6.36 17.65 3.44
N GLU A 144 -7.09 18.23 2.49
CA GLU A 144 -8.00 17.52 1.57
C GLU A 144 -7.31 16.36 0.84
N GLU A 145 -6.09 16.57 0.35
CA GLU A 145 -5.29 15.53 -0.32
C GLU A 145 -5.02 14.32 0.59
N ILE A 146 -4.70 14.55 1.87
CA ILE A 146 -4.48 13.47 2.85
C ILE A 146 -5.77 12.70 3.05
N VAL A 147 -6.89 13.41 3.20
CA VAL A 147 -8.19 12.79 3.45
C VAL A 147 -8.68 11.99 2.23
N ALA A 148 -8.52 12.53 1.03
CA ALA A 148 -8.86 11.87 -0.22
C ALA A 148 -8.05 10.57 -0.41
N LYS A 149 -6.73 10.65 -0.20
CA LYS A 149 -5.82 9.51 -0.35
C LYS A 149 -6.08 8.41 0.69
N THR A 150 -6.31 8.80 1.94
CA THR A 150 -6.74 7.85 2.97
C THR A 150 -8.10 7.24 2.67
N SER A 151 -9.06 7.99 2.10
CA SER A 151 -10.37 7.45 1.70
C SER A 151 -10.24 6.37 0.62
N GLU A 152 -9.39 6.60 -0.38
CA GLU A 152 -9.09 5.59 -1.40
C GLU A 152 -8.48 4.32 -0.79
N VAL A 153 -7.46 4.48 0.06
CA VAL A 153 -6.81 3.37 0.74
C VAL A 153 -7.76 2.63 1.70
N TYR A 154 -8.63 3.36 2.41
CA TYR A 154 -9.65 2.78 3.28
C TYR A 154 -10.57 1.85 2.49
N LYS A 155 -11.02 2.27 1.30
CA LYS A 155 -11.81 1.43 0.40
C LYS A 155 -11.05 0.19 -0.07
N GLN A 156 -9.75 0.29 -0.28
CA GLN A 156 -8.93 -0.88 -0.65
C GLN A 156 -8.79 -1.89 0.51
N ILE A 157 -8.60 -1.42 1.75
CA ILE A 157 -8.38 -2.26 2.94
C ILE A 157 -9.68 -2.91 3.44
N TYR A 158 -10.76 -2.14 3.50
CA TYR A 158 -12.02 -2.55 4.13
C TYR A 158 -13.13 -2.88 3.14
N HIS A 159 -12.94 -2.55 1.86
CA HIS A 159 -13.99 -2.69 0.83
C HIS A 159 -15.26 -1.88 1.15
N GLU A 160 -15.09 -0.80 1.91
CA GLU A 160 -16.15 0.11 2.34
C GLU A 160 -15.91 1.53 1.82
N ASP A 161 -16.99 2.26 1.59
CA ASP A 161 -16.93 3.69 1.28
C ASP A 161 -16.82 4.48 2.58
N LEU A 162 -15.68 5.17 2.77
CA LEU A 162 -15.39 5.85 4.03
C LEU A 162 -16.45 6.90 4.39
N ALA A 163 -16.90 7.69 3.42
CA ALA A 163 -17.90 8.73 3.66
C ALA A 163 -19.23 8.12 4.14
N LYS A 164 -19.68 7.02 3.54
CA LYS A 164 -20.87 6.28 3.98
C LYS A 164 -20.67 5.69 5.39
N THR A 165 -19.51 5.10 5.67
CA THR A 165 -19.21 4.53 6.99
C THR A 165 -19.24 5.61 8.07
N LEU A 166 -18.61 6.77 7.83
CA LEU A 166 -18.63 7.91 8.75
C LEU A 166 -20.04 8.47 8.99
N LYS A 167 -20.86 8.62 7.94
CA LYS A 167 -22.25 9.09 8.11
C LYS A 167 -23.07 8.14 8.99
N LYS A 168 -22.84 6.83 8.86
CA LYS A 168 -23.53 5.81 9.68
C LYS A 168 -23.05 5.83 11.13
N SER A 169 -21.75 5.98 11.37
CA SER A 169 -21.19 5.90 12.73
C SER A 169 -21.43 7.14 13.58
N ILE A 170 -21.37 8.34 12.97
CA ILE A 170 -21.53 9.62 13.70
C ILE A 170 -23.00 10.10 13.71
N GLY A 171 -23.79 9.72 12.70
CA GLY A 171 -25.19 10.11 12.54
C GLY A 171 -26.12 9.90 13.76
N PRO A 172 -25.99 8.83 14.57
CA PRO A 172 -26.84 8.64 15.75
C PRO A 172 -26.40 9.43 17.00
N TYR A 173 -25.19 10.00 17.01
CA TYR A 173 -24.61 10.66 18.20
C TYR A 173 -24.54 12.18 18.11
N ASN A 174 -25.05 12.79 17.04
CA ASN A 174 -24.99 14.24 16.88
C ASN A 174 -26.32 14.84 16.39
N ASN A 175 -26.94 15.69 17.22
CA ASN A 175 -28.12 16.49 16.85
C ASN A 175 -27.80 17.52 15.75
N HIS A 176 -26.52 17.72 15.43
CA HIS A 176 -26.03 18.58 14.35
C HIS A 176 -25.61 17.76 13.14
N LYS A 177 -26.58 17.12 12.46
CA LYS A 177 -26.38 16.53 11.13
C LYS A 177 -25.62 17.49 10.18
N ASN A 178 -25.88 18.80 10.34
CA ASN A 178 -25.19 19.88 9.64
C ASN A 178 -23.68 19.96 9.89
N LEU A 179 -23.17 19.60 11.08
CA LEU A 179 -21.73 19.62 11.37
C LEU A 179 -21.01 18.46 10.68
N ILE A 180 -21.61 17.27 10.66
CA ILE A 180 -21.03 16.11 9.96
C ILE A 180 -20.99 16.36 8.46
N ASP A 181 -22.10 16.84 7.89
CA ASP A 181 -22.14 17.19 6.46
C ASP A 181 -21.15 18.33 6.14
N TYR A 182 -21.00 19.33 7.02
CA TYR A 182 -19.99 20.39 6.90
C TYR A 182 -18.55 19.86 6.91
N LEU A 183 -18.21 18.96 7.84
CA LEU A 183 -16.86 18.40 7.93
C LEU A 183 -16.53 17.48 6.75
N LEU A 184 -17.50 16.69 6.28
CA LEU A 184 -17.33 15.85 5.09
C LEU A 184 -17.20 16.69 3.82
N ASP A 185 -17.99 17.76 3.69
CA ASP A 185 -17.87 18.70 2.56
C ASP A 185 -16.53 19.45 2.59
N ARG A 186 -16.05 19.86 3.78
CA ARG A 186 -14.74 20.51 3.93
C ARG A 186 -13.58 19.58 3.56
N ALA A 187 -13.73 18.28 3.81
CA ALA A 187 -12.74 17.27 3.45
C ALA A 187 -12.91 16.74 2.00
N ASP A 188 -13.78 17.36 1.21
CA ASP A 188 -14.23 16.96 -0.13
C ASP A 188 -14.63 15.48 -0.28
N LEU A 189 -15.12 14.88 0.81
CA LEU A 189 -15.64 13.52 0.84
C LEU A 189 -17.13 13.51 0.46
N LYS A 190 -17.46 14.01 -0.74
CA LYS A 190 -18.83 13.92 -1.24
C LYS A 190 -19.12 12.50 -1.70
N ASN A 191 -20.30 11.99 -1.33
CA ASN A 191 -20.81 10.72 -1.85
C ASN A 191 -20.75 10.75 -3.38
N ASN A 192 -19.84 9.98 -3.98
CA ASN A 192 -19.93 9.63 -5.39
C ASN A 192 -21.18 8.76 -5.55
N LYS A 193 -22.33 9.42 -5.76
CA LYS A 193 -23.53 8.77 -6.29
C LYS A 193 -23.19 8.31 -7.71
N LYS A 194 -22.88 7.04 -7.86
CA LYS A 194 -23.24 6.27 -9.06
C LYS A 194 -24.22 5.20 -8.64
#